data_AF-A0A538NZA3-F1
#
_entry.id   AF-A0A538NZA3-F1
#
_cell.length_a   1.000
_cell.length_b   1.000
_cell.length_c   1.000
_cell.angle_alpha   90.00
_cell.angle_beta   90.00
_cell.angle_gamma   90.00
#
_symmetry.space_group_name_H-M   'P 1'
#
loop_
_entity.id
_entity.type
_entity.pdbx_description
1 polymer ?
#
loop_
_entity_poly.entity_id
_entity_poly.type
_entity_poly.pdbx_seq_one_letter_code
_entity_poly.pdbx_strand_id
1 'polypeptide(L)' 'MNVLLLSMPDSFEHMPPIVVRMPNGALASLAGNIDPHHDVGIADLILVQSRVRATVERLVRERRPDVVGLSIMTF' A
#
# COMPACT_ATOMS: atom_id res chain seq x y z
N MET A 1 9.46 2.49 15.02
CA MET A 1 9.89 2.58 13.60
C MET A 1 8.70 2.98 12.76
N ASN A 2 8.93 3.70 11.67
CA ASN A 2 7.92 4.09 10.70
C ASN A 2 7.93 3.08 9.56
N VAL A 3 6.81 2.39 9.33
CA VAL A 3 6.67 1.36 8.29
C VAL A 3 5.68 1.85 7.25
N LEU A 4 6.05 1.78 5.97
CA LEU A 4 5.15 2.08 4.86
C LEU A 4 4.91 0.83 4.02
N LEU A 5 3.67 0.35 3.98
CA LEU A 5 3.24 -0.82 3.22
C LEU A 5 2.47 -0.38 1.97
N LEU A 6 2.88 -0.85 0.80
CA LEU A 6 2.31 -0.48 -0.49
C LEU A 6 1.71 -1.71 -1.18
N SER A 7 0.45 -1.63 -1.63
CA SER A 7 -0.08 -2.59 -2.61
C SER A 7 0.25 -2.13 -4.02
N MET A 8 0.77 -3.00 -4.86
CA MET A 8 1.13 -2.64 -6.23
C MET A 8 -0.11 -2.59 -7.16
N PRO A 9 -0.11 -1.67 -8.15
CA PRO A 9 -1.24 -1.44 -9.05
C PRO A 9 -1.25 -2.36 -10.30
N ASP A 10 -0.37 -3.37 -10.35
CA ASP A 10 0.11 -4.03 -11.56
C ASP A 10 -0.72 -5.23 -12.04
N SER A 11 -1.66 -5.76 -11.25
CA SER A 11 -2.37 -6.99 -11.64
C SER A 11 -3.84 -7.00 -11.23
N PHE A 12 -4.67 -6.35 -12.04
CA PHE A 12 -6.13 -6.53 -12.02
C PHE A 12 -6.62 -6.68 -13.48
N GLU A 13 -6.31 -7.82 -14.09
CA GLU A 13 -6.61 -8.06 -15.50
C GLU A 13 -8.08 -8.44 -15.74
N HIS A 14 -8.77 -8.96 -14.72
CA HIS A 14 -10.12 -9.53 -14.84
C HIS A 14 -11.21 -8.83 -14.02
N MET A 15 -10.84 -7.88 -13.15
CA MET A 15 -11.79 -7.01 -12.45
C MET A 15 -11.29 -5.56 -12.51
N PRO A 16 -11.81 -4.73 -13.42
CA PRO A 16 -11.42 -3.33 -13.47
C PRO A 16 -11.64 -2.65 -12.10
N PRO A 17 -10.66 -1.92 -11.54
CA PRO A 17 -10.77 -1.23 -10.25
C PRO A 17 -11.90 -0.20 -10.17
N ILE A 18 -12.45 0.17 -11.33
CA ILE A 18 -13.63 1.04 -11.44
C ILE A 18 -14.92 0.34 -11.01
N VAL A 19 -14.96 -1.01 -11.05
CA VAL A 19 -16.13 -1.83 -10.72
C VAL A 19 -16.08 -2.31 -9.27
N VAL A 20 -14.92 -2.75 -8.79
CA VAL A 20 -14.74 -3.24 -7.42
C VAL A 20 -13.41 -2.76 -6.86
N ARG A 21 -13.43 -2.26 -5.62
CA ARG A 21 -12.24 -1.91 -4.84
C ARG A 21 -12.17 -2.81 -3.62
N MET A 22 -11.50 -3.95 -3.77
CA MET A 22 -11.32 -4.86 -2.65
C MET A 22 -10.27 -4.30 -1.68
N PRO A 23 -10.53 -4.36 -0.37
CA PRO A 23 -9.51 -3.98 0.61
C PRO A 23 -8.34 -4.96 0.57
N ASN A 24 -7.12 -4.46 0.76
CA ASN A 24 -5.93 -5.31 0.91
C ASN A 24 -5.87 -5.91 2.33
N GLY A 25 -6.55 -7.05 2.51
CA GLY A 25 -6.60 -7.76 3.79
C GLY A 25 -5.25 -8.26 4.31
N ALA A 26 -4.31 -8.58 3.41
CA ALA A 26 -2.96 -9.01 3.79
C ALA A 26 -2.17 -7.87 4.46
N LEU A 27 -2.14 -6.68 3.84
CA LEU A 27 -1.47 -5.50 4.40
C LEU A 27 -2.16 -5.02 5.69
N ALA A 28 -3.49 -5.05 5.73
CA ALA A 28 -4.25 -4.71 6.94
C ALA A 28 -3.93 -5.68 8.10
N SER A 29 -3.83 -6.97 7.81
CA SER A 29 -3.47 -7.98 8.81
C SER A 29 -2.04 -7.78 9.33
N LEU A 30 -1.08 -7.50 8.44
CA LEU A 30 0.30 -7.19 8.84
C LEU A 30 0.35 -5.95 9.73
N ALA A 31 -0.27 -4.85 9.33
CA ALA A 31 -0.28 -3.62 10.11
C ALA A 31 -0.91 -3.79 11.50
N GLY A 32 -1.99 -4.58 11.60
CA GLY A 32 -2.65 -4.85 12.87
C GLY A 32 -1.90 -5.79 13.82
N ASN A 33 -0.91 -6.56 13.33
CA ASN A 33 -0.12 -7.50 14.13
C ASN A 33 1.28 -6.98 14.50
N ILE A 34 1.68 -5.81 14.01
CA ILE A 34 2.93 -5.16 14.42
C ILE A 34 2.77 -4.56 15.82
N ASP A 35 3.84 -4.58 16.62
CA ASP A 35 3.80 -4.02 17.98
C ASP A 35 3.36 -2.54 17.99
N PRO A 36 2.59 -2.08 18.99
CA PRO A 36 1.99 -0.74 19.01
C PRO A 36 2.98 0.44 19.03
N HIS A 37 4.26 0.18 19.29
CA HIS A 37 5.31 1.20 19.33
C HIS A 37 5.88 1.54 17.93
N HIS A 38 5.39 0.89 16.88
CA HIS A 38 5.67 1.24 15.49
C HIS A 38 4.50 2.06 14.89
N ASP A 39 4.83 3.07 14.07
CA ASP A 39 3.84 3.74 13.23
C ASP A 39 3.78 3.01 11.88
N VAL A 40 2.62 2.47 11.52
CA VAL A 40 2.45 1.68 10.30
C VAL A 40 1.42 2.37 9.40
N GLY A 41 1.86 2.77 8.22
CA GLY A 41 1.01 3.31 7.16
C GLY A 41 0.78 2.28 6.05
N ILE A 42 -0.48 2.14 5.62
CA ILE A 42 -0.83 1.39 4.40
C ILE A 42 -1.21 2.41 3.32
N ALA A 43 -0.69 2.24 2.11
CA ALA A 43 -1.15 3.00 0.95
C ALA A 43 -1.49 2.07 -0.22
N ASP A 44 -2.73 2.15 -0.67
CA ASP A 44 -3.22 1.34 -1.78
C ASP A 44 -2.98 2.06 -3.12
N LEU A 45 -1.97 1.59 -3.88
CA LEU A 45 -1.61 2.26 -5.14
C LEU A 45 -2.59 1.97 -6.28
N ILE A 46 -3.47 0.96 -6.12
CA ILE A 46 -4.58 0.70 -7.06
C ILE A 46 -5.52 1.91 -7.12
N LEU A 47 -5.67 2.66 -6.02
CA LEU A 47 -6.55 3.84 -6.00
C LEU A 47 -5.95 5.05 -6.73
N VAL A 48 -4.67 5.01 -7.08
CA VAL A 48 -3.91 6.12 -7.66
C VAL A 48 -3.03 5.67 -8.83
N GLN A 49 -3.47 4.68 -9.64
CA GLN A 49 -2.66 4.09 -10.72
C GLN A 49 -2.01 5.12 -11.66
N SER A 50 -2.72 6.21 -11.98
CA SER A 50 -2.20 7.29 -12.85
C SER A 50 -1.23 8.25 -12.16
N ARG A 51 -1.04 8.13 -10.84
CA ARG A 51 -0.22 9.03 -10.00
C ARG A 51 0.67 8.27 -9.01
N VAL A 52 1.03 7.03 -9.32
CA VAL A 52 1.83 6.15 -8.45
C VAL A 52 3.12 6.82 -8.01
N ARG A 53 3.95 7.27 -8.96
CA ARG A 53 5.23 7.94 -8.67
C ARG A 53 5.08 9.11 -7.71
N ALA A 54 4.21 10.08 -8.08
CA ALA A 54 4.00 11.29 -7.29
C ALA A 54 3.48 10.96 -5.87
N THR A 55 2.62 9.94 -5.76
CA THR A 55 2.07 9.50 -4.48
C THR A 55 3.16 8.87 -3.60
N VAL A 56 3.97 7.96 -4.16
CA VAL A 56 5.07 7.31 -3.43
C VAL A 56 6.11 8.33 -2.98
N GLU A 57 6.55 9.24 -3.85
CA GLU A 57 7.52 10.29 -3.50
C GLU A 57 7.00 11.19 -2.37
N ARG A 58 5.71 11.55 -2.41
CA ARG A 58 5.07 12.31 -1.34
C ARG A 58 5.02 11.53 -0.02
N LEU A 59 4.56 10.28 -0.05
CA LEU A 59 4.41 9.44 1.13
C LEU A 59 5.76 9.15 1.80
N VAL A 60 6.80 8.84 1.02
CA VAL A 60 8.15 8.62 1.55
C VAL A 60 8.68 9.89 2.24
N ARG A 61 8.49 11.06 1.62
CA ARG A 61 8.92 12.34 2.21
C ARG A 61 8.15 12.70 3.49
N GLU A 62 6.85 12.47 3.52
CA GLU A 62 5.97 12.83 4.65
C GLU A 62 6.08 11.84 5.82
N ARG A 63 6.08 10.52 5.54
CA ARG A 63 6.12 9.47 6.56
C ARG A 63 7.53 9.16 7.05
N ARG A 64 8.55 9.45 6.24
CA ARG A 64 9.96 9.11 6.51
C ARG A 64 10.10 7.66 7.02
N PRO A 65 9.68 6.66 6.24
CA PRO A 65 9.68 5.28 6.70
C PRO A 65 11.11 4.75 6.89
N ASP A 66 11.31 3.99 7.96
CA ASP A 66 12.52 3.18 8.17
C ASP A 66 12.49 1.92 7.30
N VAL A 67 11.29 1.39 7.04
CA VAL A 67 11.06 0.19 6.24
C VAL A 67 9.92 0.40 5.25
N VAL A 68 10.13 -0.01 4.00
CA VAL A 68 9.09 -0.04 2.97
C VAL A 68 8.80 -1.48 2.58
N GLY A 69 7.54 -1.89 2.69
CA GLY A 69 7.06 -3.20 2.24
C GLY A 69 6.25 -3.07 0.96
N LEU A 70 6.56 -3.91 -0.03
CA LEU A 70 5.85 -3.97 -1.30
C LEU A 70 5.07 -5.28 -1.39
N SER A 71 3.74 -5.18 -1.42
CA SER A 71 2.85 -6.31 -1.68
C SER A 71 2.60 -6.39 -3.19
N ILE A 72 3.30 -7.32 -3.82
CA ILE A 72 3.16 -7.67 -5.23
C ILE A 72 2.17 -8.82 -5.30
N MET A 73 0.87 -8.50 -5.33
CA MET A 73 -0.17 -9.50 -5.53
C MET A 73 -0.58 -9.52 -6.98
N THR A 74 -0.58 -10.71 -7.58
CA THR A 74 -1.24 -10.96 -8.85
C THR A 74 -2.66 -11.46 -8.58
N PHE A 75 -3.68 -10.66 -8.86
CA PHE A 75 -5.08 -11.10 -8.95
C PHE A 75 -5.54 -11.16 -10.40
#